data_AF-A0A9P6R3S0-F1
#
_entry.id   AF-A0A9P6R3S0-F1
#
_cell.length_a   1.000
_cell.length_b   1.000
_cell.length_c   1.000
_cell.angle_alpha   90.00
_cell.angle_beta   90.00
_cell.angle_gamma   90.00
#
_symmetry.space_group_name_H-M   'P 1'
#
loop_
_entity.id
_entity.type
_entity.pdbx_description
1 polymer ?
#
loop_
_entity_poly.entity_id
_entity_poly.type
_entity_poly.pdbx_seq_one_letter_code
_entity_poly.pdbx_strand_id
1 'polypeptide(L)'
;MDVADNTVALVTKHCGLQLELYQKCVTQNPENWDIKCITQKRALAKCSEDNVPIIKHVKQMCDPFIRDYDACVMKNQQDPTICLESLKRLFHCTEEHGKLPPTGPPRTENSAAPTLAAEKKEKPGSGYGYRGGA
;
A
#
# COMPACT_ATOMS: atom_id res chain seq x y z
N MET A 1 4.72 2.50 10.23
CA MET A 1 3.49 1.70 10.20
C MET A 1 3.29 1.33 8.76
N ASP A 2 3.88 0.20 8.43
CA ASP A 2 4.14 -0.27 7.08
C ASP A 2 2.82 -0.64 6.39
N VAL A 3 2.74 -0.38 5.08
CA VAL A 3 1.53 -0.53 4.25
C VAL A 3 0.92 -1.94 4.32
N ALA A 4 1.78 -2.95 4.50
CA ALA A 4 1.39 -4.35 4.66
C ALA A 4 0.66 -4.60 6.00
N ASP A 5 1.08 -3.96 7.09
CA ASP A 5 0.53 -4.22 8.43
C ASP A 5 -0.94 -3.79 8.53
N ASN A 6 -1.28 -2.63 7.96
CA ASN A 6 -2.66 -2.15 7.96
C ASN A 6 -3.58 -3.03 7.10
N THR A 7 -3.08 -3.54 5.97
CA THR A 7 -3.86 -4.39 5.08
C THR A 7 -4.13 -5.76 5.71
N VAL A 8 -3.12 -6.36 6.35
CA VAL A 8 -3.28 -7.63 7.08
C VAL A 8 -4.24 -7.48 8.26
N ALA A 9 -4.17 -6.38 9.01
CA ALA A 9 -5.11 -6.11 10.10
C ALA A 9 -6.57 -6.03 9.61
N LEU A 10 -6.82 -5.39 8.46
CA LEU A 10 -8.16 -5.34 7.85
C LEU A 10 -8.63 -6.72 7.41
N VAL A 11 -7.76 -7.53 6.79
CA VAL A 11 -8.11 -8.91 6.42
C VAL A 11 -8.45 -9.75 7.65
N THR A 12 -7.65 -9.69 8.71
CA THR A 12 -7.93 -10.42 9.95
C THR A 12 -9.24 -9.98 10.59
N LYS A 13 -9.53 -8.66 10.59
CA LYS A 13 -10.76 -8.10 11.15
C LYS A 13 -12.01 -8.53 10.37
N HIS A 14 -11.96 -8.52 9.04
CA HIS A 14 -13.15 -8.75 8.20
C HIS A 14 -13.30 -10.19 7.70
N CYS A 15 -12.20 -10.95 7.64
CA CYS A 15 -12.11 -12.27 7.02
C CYS A 15 -11.42 -13.31 7.91
N GLY A 16 -11.42 -13.11 9.23
CA GLY A 16 -10.73 -13.99 10.18
C GLY A 16 -11.13 -15.46 10.08
N LEU A 17 -12.41 -15.77 9.87
CA LEU A 17 -12.90 -17.14 9.72
C LEU A 17 -12.28 -17.83 8.48
N GLN A 18 -12.28 -17.16 7.34
CA GLN A 18 -11.73 -17.68 6.08
C GLN A 18 -10.23 -17.86 6.19
N LEU A 19 -9.55 -16.94 6.90
CA LEU A 19 -8.12 -17.01 7.18
C LEU A 19 -7.80 -18.24 8.05
N GLU A 20 -8.53 -18.46 9.13
CA GLU A 20 -8.36 -19.63 10.02
C GLU A 20 -8.58 -20.94 9.27
N LEU A 21 -9.66 -21.03 8.47
CA LEU A 21 -9.96 -22.23 7.69
C LEU A 21 -8.86 -22.55 6.67
N TYR A 22 -8.31 -21.52 6.02
CA TYR A 22 -7.19 -21.68 5.10
C TYR A 22 -5.92 -22.14 5.83
N GLN A 23 -5.55 -21.48 6.93
CA GLN A 23 -4.40 -21.84 7.75
C GLN A 23 -4.49 -23.29 8.25
N LYS A 24 -5.64 -23.68 8.80
CA LYS A 24 -5.90 -25.05 9.24
C LYS A 24 -5.69 -26.07 8.12
N CYS A 25 -6.18 -25.78 6.92
CA CYS A 25 -6.00 -26.65 5.77
C CYS A 25 -4.52 -26.81 5.38
N VAL A 26 -3.78 -25.70 5.33
CA VAL A 26 -2.34 -25.70 5.00
C VAL A 26 -1.54 -26.51 6.01
N THR A 27 -1.79 -26.29 7.31
CA THR A 27 -1.13 -27.04 8.39
C THR A 27 -1.41 -28.55 8.30
N GLN A 28 -2.60 -28.95 7.85
CA GLN A 28 -2.97 -30.36 7.69
C GLN A 28 -2.43 -31.00 6.40
N ASN A 29 -1.97 -30.22 5.41
CA ASN A 29 -1.58 -30.71 4.09
C ASN A 29 -0.23 -30.11 3.62
N PRO A 30 0.87 -30.23 4.38
CA PRO A 30 2.11 -29.50 4.11
C PRO A 30 2.75 -29.81 2.74
N GLU A 31 2.55 -31.00 2.19
CA GLU A 31 3.19 -31.44 0.94
C GLU A 31 2.46 -30.96 -0.33
N ASN A 32 1.17 -30.63 -0.24
CA ASN A 32 0.32 -30.32 -1.41
C ASN A 32 -0.84 -29.38 -1.09
N TRP A 33 -0.61 -28.45 -0.16
CA TRP A 33 -1.61 -27.47 0.28
C TRP A 33 -2.06 -26.55 -0.85
N ASP A 34 -1.20 -26.26 -1.82
CA ASP A 34 -1.47 -25.40 -2.97
C ASP A 34 -2.61 -25.95 -3.83
N ILE A 35 -2.68 -27.27 -3.96
CA ILE A 35 -3.76 -27.99 -4.67
C ILE A 35 -4.93 -28.27 -3.70
N LYS A 36 -4.66 -28.87 -2.54
CA LYS A 36 -5.72 -29.36 -1.64
C LYS A 36 -6.52 -28.26 -0.96
N CYS A 37 -5.92 -27.10 -0.72
CA CYS A 37 -6.54 -25.99 -0.02
C CYS A 37 -7.06 -24.89 -0.96
N ILE A 38 -7.19 -25.19 -2.27
CA ILE A 38 -7.60 -24.21 -3.27
C ILE A 38 -8.99 -23.60 -2.98
N THR A 39 -9.89 -24.39 -2.39
CA THR A 39 -11.23 -23.91 -2.00
C THR A 39 -11.15 -22.86 -0.90
N GLN A 40 -10.39 -23.12 0.17
CA GLN A 40 -10.20 -22.18 1.27
C GLN A 40 -9.42 -20.95 0.82
N LYS A 41 -8.40 -21.13 -0.02
CA LYS A 41 -7.64 -20.03 -0.65
C LYS A 41 -8.56 -19.09 -1.43
N ARG A 42 -9.45 -19.63 -2.26
CA ARG A 42 -10.44 -18.85 -3.03
C ARG A 42 -11.43 -18.14 -2.12
N ALA A 43 -11.92 -18.80 -1.07
CA ALA A 43 -12.85 -18.21 -0.12
C ALA A 43 -12.23 -17.01 0.62
N LEU A 44 -10.97 -17.14 1.07
CA LEU A 44 -10.22 -16.05 1.68
C LEU A 44 -10.00 -14.91 0.70
N ALA A 45 -9.50 -15.20 -0.51
CA ALA A 45 -9.28 -14.19 -1.54
C ALA A 45 -10.54 -13.39 -1.86
N LYS A 46 -11.68 -14.09 -2.03
CA LYS A 46 -12.98 -13.44 -2.26
C LYS A 46 -13.37 -12.53 -1.10
N CYS A 47 -13.29 -13.01 0.14
CA CYS A 47 -13.62 -12.18 1.30
C CYS A 47 -12.75 -10.92 1.36
N SER A 48 -11.44 -11.07 1.14
CA SER A 48 -10.49 -9.96 1.12
C SER A 48 -10.81 -8.94 0.04
N GLU A 49 -11.15 -9.38 -1.18
CA GLU A 49 -11.54 -8.49 -2.28
C GLU A 49 -12.88 -7.76 -1.99
N ASP A 50 -13.83 -8.43 -1.36
CA ASP A 50 -15.15 -7.87 -1.07
C ASP A 50 -15.11 -6.86 0.10
N ASN A 51 -14.21 -7.04 1.07
CA ASN A 51 -14.20 -6.27 2.33
C ASN A 51 -12.99 -5.36 2.53
N VAL A 52 -11.91 -5.52 1.76
CA VAL A 52 -10.68 -4.74 1.90
C VAL A 52 -10.42 -4.00 0.58
N PRO A 53 -10.92 -2.76 0.41
CA PRO A 53 -10.94 -2.06 -0.88
C PRO A 53 -9.57 -1.91 -1.54
N ILE A 54 -8.51 -1.74 -0.73
CA ILE A 54 -7.13 -1.63 -1.23
C ILE A 54 -6.67 -2.91 -1.94
N ILE A 55 -7.07 -4.10 -1.47
CA ILE A 55 -6.75 -5.38 -2.11
C ILE A 55 -7.41 -5.45 -3.48
N LYS A 56 -8.69 -5.08 -3.56
CA LYS A 56 -9.42 -5.04 -4.83
C LYS A 56 -8.81 -4.03 -5.80
N HIS A 57 -8.44 -2.85 -5.31
CA HIS A 57 -7.83 -1.79 -6.13
C HIS A 57 -6.50 -2.24 -6.72
N VAL A 58 -5.56 -2.71 -5.89
CA VAL A 58 -4.26 -3.21 -6.36
C VAL A 58 -4.42 -4.34 -7.36
N LYS A 59 -5.30 -5.32 -7.07
CA LYS A 59 -5.56 -6.43 -7.98
C LYS A 59 -6.05 -5.95 -9.35
N GLN A 60 -6.92 -4.94 -9.38
CA GLN A 60 -7.43 -4.38 -10.64
C GLN A 60 -6.36 -3.60 -11.41
N MET A 61 -5.60 -2.74 -10.73
CA MET A 61 -4.57 -1.92 -11.36
C MET A 61 -3.38 -2.74 -11.84
N CYS A 62 -3.01 -3.77 -11.08
CA CYS A 62 -1.84 -4.59 -11.34
C CYS A 62 -2.15 -5.94 -12.03
N ASP A 63 -3.39 -6.18 -12.47
CA ASP A 63 -3.80 -7.45 -13.12
C ASP A 63 -2.85 -7.89 -14.26
N PRO A 64 -2.37 -7.01 -15.17
CA PRO A 64 -1.43 -7.43 -16.21
C PRO A 64 -0.12 -7.98 -15.63
N PHE A 65 0.44 -7.31 -14.63
CA PHE A 65 1.71 -7.71 -14.00
C PHE A 65 1.54 -8.96 -13.13
N ILE A 66 0.38 -9.11 -12.48
CA ILE A 66 0.03 -10.33 -11.74
C ILE A 66 0.01 -11.52 -12.71
N ARG A 67 -0.71 -11.40 -13.83
CA ARG A 67 -0.80 -12.48 -14.83
C ARG A 67 0.54 -12.82 -15.46
N ASP A 68 1.36 -11.81 -15.76
CA ASP A 68 2.70 -12.02 -16.33
C ASP A 68 3.62 -12.78 -15.37
N TYR A 69 3.58 -12.44 -14.08
CA TYR A 69 4.34 -13.16 -13.05
C TYR A 69 3.81 -14.58 -12.86
N ASP A 70 2.49 -14.76 -12.70
CA ASP A 70 1.86 -16.07 -12.53
C ASP A 70 2.17 -16.99 -13.71
N ALA A 71 2.04 -16.50 -14.94
CA ALA A 71 2.36 -17.26 -16.14
C ALA A 71 3.84 -17.67 -16.20
N CYS A 72 4.74 -16.80 -15.74
CA CYS A 72 6.17 -17.14 -15.66
C CYS A 72 6.42 -18.25 -14.64
N VAL A 73 5.86 -18.13 -13.43
CA VAL A 73 6.06 -19.13 -12.36
C VAL A 73 5.47 -20.48 -12.75
N MET A 74 4.28 -20.49 -13.37
CA MET A 74 3.65 -21.72 -13.84
C MET A 74 4.51 -22.47 -14.87
N LYS A 75 5.23 -21.74 -15.74
CA LYS A 75 6.14 -22.32 -16.74
C LYS A 75 7.48 -22.74 -16.16
N ASN A 76 7.97 -22.06 -15.14
CA ASN A 76 9.33 -22.23 -14.59
C ASN A 76 9.30 -22.75 -13.14
N GLN A 77 8.45 -23.73 -12.83
CA GLN A 77 8.30 -24.27 -11.47
C GLN A 77 9.60 -24.86 -10.89
N GLN A 78 10.51 -25.32 -11.75
CA GLN A 78 11.82 -25.87 -11.36
C GLN A 78 12.85 -24.77 -11.04
N ASP A 79 12.71 -23.59 -11.65
CA ASP A 79 13.56 -22.43 -11.38
C ASP A 79 12.76 -21.11 -11.46
N PRO A 80 12.10 -20.74 -10.34
CA PRO A 80 11.32 -19.49 -10.28
C PRO A 80 12.19 -18.22 -10.35
N THR A 81 13.51 -18.32 -10.21
CA THR A 81 14.40 -17.15 -10.22
C THR A 81 14.44 -16.46 -11.59
N ILE A 82 14.11 -17.19 -12.66
CA ILE A 82 13.91 -16.65 -14.01
C ILE A 82 12.81 -15.57 -14.03
N CYS A 83 11.85 -15.64 -13.10
CA CYS A 83 10.71 -14.74 -13.04
C CYS A 83 10.95 -13.47 -12.21
N LEU A 84 12.18 -13.23 -11.74
CA LEU A 84 12.52 -12.07 -10.91
C LEU A 84 12.15 -10.74 -11.58
N GLU A 85 12.29 -10.64 -12.90
CA GLU A 85 12.00 -9.38 -13.60
C GLU A 85 10.49 -9.11 -13.73
N SER A 86 9.67 -10.15 -13.89
CA SER A 86 8.21 -10.02 -13.77
C SER A 86 7.78 -9.71 -12.33
N LEU A 87 8.46 -10.27 -11.33
CA LEU A 87 8.20 -9.98 -9.92
C LEU A 87 8.50 -8.51 -9.58
N LYS A 88 9.62 -7.95 -10.06
CA LYS A 88 9.97 -6.54 -9.85
C LYS A 88 8.91 -5.61 -10.44
N ARG A 89 8.42 -5.88 -11.65
CA ARG A 89 7.33 -5.09 -12.27
C ARG A 89 6.05 -5.13 -11.43
N LEU A 90 5.66 -6.31 -10.97
CA LEU A 90 4.51 -6.47 -10.08
C LEU A 90 4.69 -5.72 -8.76
N PHE A 91 5.89 -5.80 -8.18
CA PHE A 91 6.24 -5.08 -6.96
C PHE A 91 6.12 -3.56 -7.13
N HIS A 92 6.65 -3.00 -8.22
CA HIS A 92 6.52 -1.58 -8.51
C HIS A 92 5.06 -1.12 -8.62
N CYS A 93 4.23 -1.84 -9.37
CA CYS A 93 2.80 -1.53 -9.45
C CYS A 93 2.12 -1.58 -8.08
N THR A 94 2.50 -2.56 -7.24
CA THR A 94 1.95 -2.70 -5.89
C THR A 94 2.39 -1.55 -4.97
N GLU A 95 3.61 -1.04 -5.09
CA GLU A 95 4.06 0.15 -4.34
C GLU A 95 3.31 1.42 -4.75
N GLU A 96 3.02 1.56 -6.05
CA GLU A 96 2.28 2.70 -6.60
C GLU A 96 0.80 2.70 -6.17
N HIS A 97 0.17 1.52 -6.13
CA HIS A 97 -1.28 1.38 -5.88
C HIS A 97 -1.63 0.82 -4.48
N GLY A 98 -0.65 0.35 -3.71
CA GLY A 98 -0.83 -0.26 -2.39
C GLY A 98 -1.08 0.73 -1.27
N LYS A 99 -1.00 2.02 -1.56
CA LYS A 99 -1.34 3.10 -0.63
C LYS A 99 -2.73 3.60 -1.00
N LEU A 100 -3.62 3.73 -0.01
CA LEU A 100 -4.88 4.42 -0.23
C LEU A 100 -4.59 5.83 -0.78
N PRO A 101 -5.32 6.31 -1.81
CA PRO A 101 -5.22 7.71 -2.20
C PRO A 101 -5.49 8.56 -0.96
N PRO A 102 -4.73 9.65 -0.73
CA PRO A 102 -4.99 10.52 0.39
C PRO A 102 -6.44 11.01 0.27
N THR A 103 -7.28 10.62 1.22
CA THR A 103 -8.63 11.19 1.37
C THR A 103 -8.47 12.60 1.92
N GLY A 104 -8.02 13.50 1.04
CA GLY A 104 -7.83 14.91 1.32
C GLY A 104 -7.93 15.67 0.01
N PRO A 105 -8.58 16.85 -0.02
CA PRO A 105 -8.63 17.66 -1.23
C PRO A 105 -7.19 17.97 -1.68
N PRO A 106 -6.93 18.04 -2.99
CA PRO A 106 -5.59 18.29 -3.51
C PRO A 106 -5.07 19.61 -2.93
N ARG A 107 -4.03 19.52 -2.09
CA ARG A 107 -3.34 20.70 -1.60
C ARG A 107 -2.51 21.21 -2.77
N THR A 108 -2.92 22.33 -3.34
CA THR A 108 -2.13 23.10 -4.30
C THR A 108 -0.80 23.48 -3.63
N GLU A 109 0.30 22.86 -4.06
CA GLU A 109 1.66 23.28 -3.73
C GLU A 109 1.90 24.67 -4.35
N ASN A 110 1.70 25.71 -3.55
CA ASN A 110 2.31 27.01 -3.84
C ASN A 110 3.68 27.03 -3.17
N SER A 111 4.72 26.89 -4.01
CA SER A 111 6.10 27.18 -3.68
C SER A 111 6.25 28.65 -3.29
N ALA A 112 6.74 28.91 -2.08
CA ALA A 112 7.43 30.14 -1.74
C ALA A 112 8.33 29.89 -0.53
N ALA A 113 9.61 29.67 -0.80
CA ALA A 113 10.66 29.82 0.19
C ALA A 113 10.90 31.31 0.45
N PRO A 114 11.19 31.71 1.70
CA PRO A 114 12.09 32.83 1.91
C PRO A 114 13.32 32.38 2.70
N THR A 115 14.46 32.70 2.11
CA THR A 115 15.81 32.70 2.65
C THR A 115 15.91 33.47 3.97
N LEU A 116 16.44 32.81 5.01
CA LEU A 116 16.83 33.45 6.27
C LEU A 116 18.26 33.99 6.16
N ALA A 117 18.36 35.32 6.03
CA ALA A 117 19.58 36.08 6.34
C ALA A 117 19.51 36.59 7.80
N ALA A 118 20.70 36.80 8.36
CA ALA A 118 21.05 37.05 9.76
C ALA A 118 20.36 38.25 10.45
N GLU A 119 20.37 38.29 11.78
CA GLU A 119 21.14 39.27 12.58
C GLU A 119 20.86 39.20 14.09
N LYS A 120 21.87 39.58 14.88
CA LYS A 120 21.96 39.50 16.34
C LYS A 120 22.12 40.93 16.87
N LYS A 121 21.34 41.30 17.91
CA LYS A 121 21.48 42.47 18.83
C LYS A 121 21.32 43.86 18.15
N GLU A 122 20.63 44.88 18.68
CA GLU A 122 20.61 45.46 20.03
C GLU A 122 19.37 46.40 20.22
N LYS A 123 19.03 46.76 21.47
CA LYS A 123 17.95 47.70 21.93
C LYS A 123 18.35 49.21 21.73
N PRO A 124 17.59 50.21 22.24
CA PRO A 124 16.16 50.56 22.10
C PRO A 124 15.98 52.03 21.62
N GLY A 125 14.82 52.41 21.07
CA GLY A 125 14.59 53.80 20.63
C GLY A 125 13.11 54.20 20.62
N SER A 126 12.82 55.24 21.40
CA SER A 126 11.54 55.91 21.66
C SER A 126 10.94 56.61 20.43
N GLY A 127 9.62 56.73 20.33
CA GLY A 127 8.99 57.62 19.35
C GLY A 127 7.47 57.51 19.23
N TYR A 128 6.76 58.35 19.97
CA TYR A 128 5.31 58.61 19.85
C TYR A 128 4.96 59.24 18.49
N GLY A 129 3.73 59.02 17.98
CA GLY A 129 3.17 59.86 16.91
C GLY A 129 1.78 59.44 16.41
N TYR A 130 0.78 60.26 16.70
CA TYR A 130 -0.64 60.16 16.32
C TYR A 130 -0.97 60.78 14.93
N ARG A 131 -2.22 60.52 14.47
CA ARG A 131 -3.08 61.21 13.45
C ARG A 131 -3.14 60.47 12.10
N GLY A 132 -4.29 59.98 11.62
CA GLY A 132 -5.54 60.71 11.32
C GLY A 132 -5.38 61.34 9.93
N GLY A 133 -6.04 60.95 8.84
CA GLY A 133 -7.46 60.69 8.65
C GLY A 133 -7.95 61.71 7.61
N ALA A 134 -8.32 61.25 6.41
CA ALA A 134 -9.23 61.81 5.40
C ALA A 134 -8.85 61.24 4.02
#